data_AF-A0ABD1TEE3-F1
#
_entry.id   AF-A0ABD1TEE3-F1
#
_cell.length_a   1.000
_cell.length_b   1.000
_cell.length_c   1.000
_cell.angle_alpha   90.00
_cell.angle_beta   90.00
_cell.angle_gamma   90.00
#
_symmetry.space_group_name_H-M   'P 1'
#
loop_
_entity.id
_entity.type
_entity.pdbx_description
1 polymer ?
#
loop_
_entity_poly.entity_id
_entity_poly.type
_entity_poly.pdbx_seq_one_letter_code
_entity_poly.pdbx_strand_id
1 'polypeptide(L)'
;MGFGWILAADWSGVGRWLWFPEEDLVVKLPGQPEVKFRQYAGYLDVDLKAERSLFYYFVEAGEDSDHKPLTLWLNGGLLALGQQQFEMAKLNRSFVLAKKEDLSKWDPTKTIKLFDSVEEKMKAATEM
;
A
#
# COMPACT_ATOMS: atom_id res chain seq x y z
N MET A 1 16.92 43.17 -3.31
CA MET A 1 17.12 41.87 -3.99
C MET A 1 16.78 40.78 -2.99
N GLY A 2 15.93 39.83 -3.37
CA GLY A 2 15.64 38.61 -2.58
C GLY A 2 14.23 38.51 -1.99
N PHE A 3 13.18 38.61 -2.81
CA PHE A 3 11.84 38.12 -2.45
C PHE A 3 11.76 36.63 -2.84
N GLY A 4 11.80 35.74 -1.85
CA GLY A 4 11.56 34.31 -2.02
C GLY A 4 10.13 33.98 -1.66
N TRP A 5 9.31 33.68 -2.66
CA TRP A 5 7.98 33.10 -2.48
C TRP A 5 8.12 31.61 -2.24
N ILE A 6 7.67 31.11 -1.08
CA ILE A 6 7.23 29.71 -0.94
C ILE A 6 5.78 29.74 -0.46
N LEU A 7 4.98 29.01 -1.22
CA LEU A 7 3.53 28.86 -1.22
C LEU A 7 2.89 28.90 0.18
N ALA A 8 1.96 29.84 0.36
CA ALA A 8 0.91 29.72 1.36
C ALA A 8 0.00 28.55 0.94
N ALA A 9 0.10 27.43 1.65
CA ALA A 9 -0.95 26.43 1.62
C ALA A 9 -2.18 27.05 2.30
N ASP A 10 -3.25 27.15 1.53
CA ASP A 10 -4.57 27.61 1.94
C ASP A 10 -5.07 26.79 3.15
N TRP A 11 -5.29 27.47 4.28
CA TRP A 11 -5.59 26.86 5.58
C TRP A 11 -7.10 26.74 5.87
N SER A 12 -7.98 27.00 4.89
CA SER A 12 -9.42 26.87 5.12
C SER A 12 -9.89 25.42 4.98
N GLY A 13 -9.58 24.56 5.96
CA GLY A 13 -10.20 23.23 6.01
C GLY A 13 -9.64 22.22 7.00
N VAL A 14 -8.44 22.43 7.55
CA VAL A 14 -7.86 21.49 8.51
C VAL A 14 -8.31 21.89 9.92
N GLY A 15 -9.50 21.43 10.29
CA GLY A 15 -9.94 21.46 11.68
C GLY A 15 -8.96 20.67 12.55
N ARG A 16 -8.17 21.37 13.35
CA ARG A 16 -7.89 21.07 14.77
C ARG A 16 -7.73 19.57 15.15
N TRP A 17 -6.74 18.86 14.61
CA TRP A 17 -6.33 17.54 15.14
C TRP A 17 -4.80 17.39 15.11
N LEU A 18 -4.11 17.94 16.11
CA LEU A 18 -2.78 17.48 16.50
C LEU A 18 -2.84 17.12 18.00
N TRP A 19 -3.68 16.16 18.31
CA TRP A 19 -3.65 15.39 19.55
C TRP A 19 -4.18 14.00 19.18
N PHE A 20 -3.43 12.94 19.52
CA PHE A 20 -3.92 11.59 19.33
C PHE A 20 -5.21 11.43 20.13
N PRO A 21 -6.29 10.88 19.55
CA PRO A 21 -7.55 10.74 20.26
C PRO A 21 -7.33 9.91 21.53
N GLU A 22 -7.94 10.30 22.65
CA GLU A 22 -7.80 9.55 23.91
C GLU A 22 -8.41 8.15 23.77
N GLU A 23 -9.41 8.01 22.89
CA GLU A 23 -10.00 6.74 22.50
C GLU A 23 -9.03 5.77 21.79
N ASP A 24 -7.97 6.27 21.18
CA ASP A 24 -6.96 5.44 20.49
C ASP A 24 -5.86 4.95 21.46
N LEU A 25 -5.86 5.38 22.73
CA LEU A 25 -4.84 5.00 23.71
C LEU A 25 -4.92 3.49 24.02
N VAL A 26 -3.83 2.77 23.74
CA VAL A 26 -3.71 1.35 24.03
C VAL A 26 -3.13 1.14 25.43
N VAL A 27 -4.00 0.87 26.41
CA VAL A 27 -3.61 0.67 27.81
C VAL A 27 -2.62 -0.50 27.98
N LYS A 28 -2.90 -1.64 27.34
CA LYS A 28 -2.03 -2.82 27.38
C LYS A 28 -2.36 -3.80 26.26
N LEU A 29 -1.34 -4.30 25.56
CA LEU A 29 -1.49 -5.38 24.59
C LEU A 29 -1.45 -6.76 25.27
N PRO A 30 -2.14 -7.78 24.72
CA PRO A 30 -2.05 -9.14 25.22
C PRO A 30 -0.60 -9.65 25.24
N GLY A 31 -0.13 -10.13 26.40
CA GLY A 31 1.25 -10.62 26.57
C GLY A 31 2.32 -9.53 26.66
N GLN A 32 1.95 -8.25 26.66
CA GLN A 32 2.90 -7.15 26.75
C GLN A 32 3.50 -7.05 28.16
N PRO A 33 4.85 -6.97 28.29
CA PRO A 33 5.48 -6.61 29.55
C PRO A 33 5.13 -5.17 29.94
N GLU A 34 5.48 -4.76 31.15
CA GLU A 34 5.30 -3.35 31.55
C GLU A 34 6.16 -2.44 30.67
N VAL A 35 5.54 -1.41 30.10
CA VAL A 35 6.18 -0.41 29.23
C VAL A 35 5.98 0.98 29.80
N LYS A 36 6.96 1.86 29.58
CA LYS A 36 6.97 3.25 30.08
C LYS A 36 6.68 4.30 29.01
N PHE A 37 6.20 3.86 27.85
CA PHE A 37 5.82 4.74 26.73
C PHE A 37 4.32 4.64 26.46
N ARG A 38 3.73 5.71 25.93
CA ARG A 38 2.35 5.67 25.44
C ARG A 38 2.31 5.08 24.04
N GLN A 39 1.23 4.39 23.75
CA GLN A 39 1.00 3.71 22.49
C GLN A 39 -0.46 3.91 22.08
N TYR A 40 -0.68 4.11 20.80
CA TYR A 40 -1.96 4.48 20.22
C TYR A 40 -2.25 3.62 19.00
N ALA A 41 -3.49 3.19 18.81
CA ALA A 41 -3.92 2.42 17.65
C ALA A 41 -5.30 2.89 17.21
N GLY A 42 -5.46 3.14 15.91
CA GLY A 42 -6.72 3.65 15.38
C GLY A 42 -6.75 3.65 13.86
N TYR A 43 -7.70 4.39 13.30
CA TYR A 43 -7.88 4.55 11.86
C TYR A 43 -7.75 6.02 11.47
N LEU A 44 -6.98 6.29 10.41
CA LEU A 44 -6.85 7.60 9.79
C LEU A 44 -7.66 7.60 8.49
N ASP A 45 -8.66 8.46 8.40
CA ASP A 45 -9.42 8.65 7.17
C ASP A 45 -8.55 9.34 6.12
N VAL A 46 -8.28 8.64 5.02
CA VAL A 46 -7.46 9.14 3.91
C VAL A 46 -8.30 9.65 2.74
N ASP A 47 -9.55 9.19 2.64
CA ASP A 47 -10.52 9.68 1.67
C ASP A 47 -11.94 9.54 2.20
N LEU A 48 -12.51 10.65 2.68
CA LEU A 48 -13.87 10.70 3.23
C LEU A 48 -14.95 10.40 2.18
N LYS A 49 -14.71 10.69 0.90
CA LYS A 49 -15.69 10.46 -0.17
C LYS A 49 -15.73 9.00 -0.60
N ALA A 50 -14.57 8.35 -0.57
CA ALA A 50 -14.44 6.93 -0.89
C ALA A 50 -14.51 6.03 0.36
N GLU A 51 -14.75 6.60 1.55
CA GLU A 51 -14.78 5.89 2.84
C GLU A 51 -13.53 5.02 3.06
N ARG A 52 -12.35 5.56 2.72
CA ARG A 52 -11.08 4.85 2.88
C ARG A 52 -10.36 5.34 4.12
N SER A 53 -9.97 4.39 4.96
CA SER A 53 -9.21 4.64 6.18
C SER A 53 -8.00 3.69 6.25
N LEU A 54 -6.89 4.18 6.82
CA LEU A 54 -5.70 3.40 7.09
C LEU A 54 -5.58 3.12 8.58
N PHE A 55 -5.40 1.86 8.93
CA PHE A 55 -5.03 1.51 10.30
C PHE A 55 -3.62 2.02 10.61
N TYR A 56 -3.44 2.59 11.81
CA TYR A 56 -2.13 2.98 12.33
C TYR A 56 -1.87 2.40 13.71
N TYR A 57 -0.60 2.19 14.02
CA TYR A 57 -0.10 1.88 15.35
C TYR A 57 1.09 2.80 15.64
N PHE A 58 0.95 3.67 16.62
CA PHE A 58 1.95 4.68 17.00
C PHE A 58 2.45 4.40 18.41
N VAL A 59 3.77 4.53 18.61
CA VAL A 59 4.40 4.43 19.93
C VAL A 59 5.24 5.68 20.13
N GLU A 60 5.10 6.30 21.30
CA GLU A 60 5.93 7.43 21.66
C GLU A 60 7.35 6.98 22.03
N ALA A 61 8.30 7.90 21.90
CA ALA A 61 9.63 7.67 22.46
C ALA A 61 9.56 7.62 24.00
N GLY A 62 10.39 6.78 24.61
CA GLY A 62 10.33 6.51 26.05
C GLY A 62 10.62 7.72 26.96
N GLU A 63 11.60 8.56 26.60
CA GLU A 63 11.95 9.77 27.35
C GLU A 63 11.92 10.97 26.42
N ASP A 64 11.41 12.11 26.88
CA ASP A 64 11.44 13.37 26.12
C ASP A 64 10.79 13.24 24.72
N SER A 65 9.61 12.63 24.67
CA SER A 65 8.86 12.35 23.44
C SER A 65 8.62 13.60 22.59
N ASP A 66 8.35 14.72 23.25
CA ASP A 66 7.90 15.96 22.61
C ASP A 66 9.02 16.66 21.82
N HIS A 67 10.28 16.32 22.09
CA HIS A 67 11.46 16.86 21.41
C HIS A 67 12.11 15.86 20.43
N LYS A 68 11.53 14.66 20.27
CA LYS A 68 12.05 13.66 19.33
C LYS A 68 11.34 13.69 17.99
N PRO A 69 12.06 13.36 16.89
CA PRO A 69 11.47 13.34 15.58
C PRO A 69 10.45 12.21 15.44
N LEU A 70 9.38 12.47 14.67
CA LEU A 70 8.43 11.45 14.25
C LEU A 70 9.06 10.60 13.13
N THR A 71 9.02 9.27 13.30
CA THR A 71 9.47 8.32 12.27
C THR A 71 8.27 7.54 11.75
N LEU A 72 8.05 7.56 10.43
CA LEU A 72 7.02 6.78 9.76
C LEU A 72 7.63 5.51 9.18
N TRP A 73 7.09 4.35 9.58
CA TRP A 73 7.50 3.05 9.04
C TRP A 73 6.43 2.50 8.10
N LEU A 74 6.79 2.29 6.83
CA LEU A 74 5.92 1.70 5.81
C LEU A 74 6.53 0.39 5.33
N ASN A 75 5.85 -0.72 5.58
CA ASN A 75 6.25 -2.00 5.03
C ASN A 75 5.93 -2.03 3.51
N GLY A 76 6.91 -2.42 2.71
CA GLY A 76 6.71 -2.69 1.28
C GLY A 76 6.20 -4.11 1.06
N GLY A 77 5.24 -4.28 0.15
CA GLY A 77 4.77 -5.59 -0.27
C GLY A 77 3.66 -5.48 -1.31
N LEU A 78 3.96 -5.85 -2.56
CA LEU A 78 2.95 -6.07 -3.60
C LEU A 78 2.32 -7.45 -3.29
N LEU A 79 1.49 -7.49 -2.24
CA LEU A 79 0.89 -8.70 -1.66
C LEU A 79 0.24 -9.55 -2.76
N ALA A 80 0.88 -10.66 -3.12
CA ALA A 80 0.46 -11.76 -4.00
C ALA A 80 0.03 -11.40 -5.45
N LEU A 81 -0.86 -10.42 -5.63
CA LEU A 81 -1.32 -9.94 -6.94
C LEU A 81 -0.15 -9.42 -7.77
N GLY A 82 0.80 -8.75 -7.14
CA GLY A 82 2.03 -8.32 -7.78
C GLY A 82 2.87 -9.44 -8.37
N GLN A 83 3.07 -10.49 -7.57
CA GLN A 83 3.85 -11.65 -7.98
C GLN A 83 3.14 -12.40 -9.10
N GLN A 84 1.82 -12.62 -8.98
CA GLN A 84 1.04 -13.28 -10.03
C GLN A 84 1.07 -12.47 -11.33
N GLN A 85 0.86 -11.16 -11.28
CA GLN A 85 0.94 -10.29 -12.47
C GLN A 85 2.34 -10.30 -13.10
N PHE A 86 3.40 -10.34 -12.29
CA PHE A 86 4.77 -10.42 -12.76
C PHE A 86 5.10 -11.77 -13.42
N GLU A 87 4.69 -12.89 -12.82
CA GLU A 87 4.86 -14.22 -13.43
C GLU A 87 4.02 -14.36 -14.72
N MET A 88 2.81 -13.80 -14.75
CA MET A 88 1.98 -13.77 -15.97
C MET A 88 2.61 -12.92 -17.08
N ALA A 89 3.25 -11.80 -16.73
CA ALA A 89 4.01 -11.00 -17.68
C ALA A 89 5.24 -11.75 -18.23
N LYS A 90 5.93 -12.53 -17.41
CA LYS A 90 7.05 -13.39 -17.85
C LYS A 90 6.58 -14.49 -18.80
N LEU A 91 5.46 -15.16 -18.51
CA LEU A 91 4.86 -16.18 -19.38
C LEU A 91 4.46 -15.59 -20.74
N ASN A 92 3.80 -14.43 -20.74
CA ASN A 92 3.41 -13.72 -21.97
C ASN A 92 4.64 -13.41 -22.84
N ARG A 93 5.69 -12.82 -22.25
CA ARG A 93 6.94 -12.53 -22.96
C ARG A 93 7.59 -13.79 -23.53
N SER A 94 7.63 -14.87 -22.77
CA SER A 94 8.24 -16.13 -23.19
C SER A 94 7.49 -16.75 -24.38
N PHE A 95 6.16 -16.66 -24.38
CA PHE A 95 5.33 -17.18 -25.46
C PHE A 95 5.45 -16.37 -26.75
N VAL A 96 5.44 -15.04 -26.66
CA VAL A 96 5.68 -14.15 -27.82
C VAL A 96 7.03 -14.44 -28.47
N LEU A 97 8.08 -14.59 -27.65
CA LEU A 97 9.42 -14.91 -28.14
C LEU A 97 9.45 -16.29 -28.81
N ALA A 98 8.77 -17.30 -28.25
CA ALA A 98 8.66 -18.63 -28.85
C ALA A 98 7.91 -18.62 -30.18
N LYS A 99 6.92 -17.73 -30.35
CA LYS A 99 6.14 -17.59 -31.58
C LYS A 99 6.77 -16.69 -32.64
N LYS A 100 7.90 -16.02 -32.33
CA LYS A 100 8.56 -15.03 -33.21
C LYS A 100 7.59 -13.98 -33.76
N GLU A 101 6.62 -13.59 -32.93
CA GLU A 101 5.52 -12.73 -33.36
C GLU A 101 5.91 -11.25 -33.26
N ASP A 102 5.49 -10.45 -34.24
CA ASP A 102 5.80 -9.03 -34.30
C ASP A 102 4.88 -8.25 -33.35
N LEU A 103 5.45 -7.78 -32.24
CA LEU A 103 4.76 -7.03 -31.20
C LEU A 103 4.19 -5.70 -31.67
N SER A 104 4.68 -5.13 -32.77
CA SER A 104 4.21 -3.84 -33.27
C SER A 104 2.80 -3.89 -33.88
N LYS A 105 2.30 -5.10 -34.21
CA LYS A 105 0.99 -5.33 -34.83
C LYS A 105 0.03 -6.10 -33.93
N TRP A 106 0.38 -6.25 -32.65
CA TRP A 106 -0.37 -7.07 -31.72
C TRP A 106 -1.69 -6.41 -31.30
N ASP A 107 -2.79 -7.15 -31.41
CA ASP A 107 -4.11 -6.72 -30.95
C ASP A 107 -4.28 -7.04 -29.46
N PRO A 108 -4.46 -6.04 -28.57
CA PRO A 108 -4.60 -6.24 -27.12
C PRO A 108 -5.73 -7.19 -26.73
N THR A 109 -6.78 -7.31 -27.54
CA THR A 109 -7.91 -8.21 -27.24
C THR A 109 -7.59 -9.69 -27.47
N LYS A 110 -6.55 -10.00 -28.27
CA LYS A 110 -6.04 -11.37 -28.44
C LYS A 110 -5.35 -11.89 -27.18
N THR A 111 -4.80 -11.00 -26.37
CA THR A 111 -4.15 -11.37 -25.10
C THR A 111 -5.13 -12.01 -24.13
N ILE A 112 -6.34 -11.48 -24.01
CA ILE A 112 -7.37 -12.00 -23.10
C ILE A 112 -7.81 -13.41 -23.55
N LYS A 113 -8.13 -13.58 -24.84
CA LYS A 113 -8.50 -14.90 -25.40
C LYS A 113 -7.39 -15.95 -25.27
N LEU A 114 -6.13 -15.51 -25.36
CA LEU A 114 -4.98 -16.37 -25.18
C LEU A 114 -4.85 -16.84 -23.73
N PHE A 115 -5.11 -15.96 -22.77
CA PHE A 115 -5.14 -16.32 -21.35
C PHE A 115 -6.24 -17.34 -21.04
N ASP A 116 -7.46 -17.11 -21.50
CA ASP A 116 -8.56 -18.06 -21.33
C ASP A 116 -8.20 -19.44 -21.89
N SER A 117 -7.59 -19.49 -23.08
CA SER A 117 -7.15 -20.75 -23.68
C SER A 117 -6.01 -21.45 -22.92
N VAL A 118 -5.10 -20.69 -22.29
CA VAL A 118 -3.98 -21.26 -21.52
C VAL A 118 -4.48 -21.77 -20.18
N GLU A 119 -5.37 -21.05 -19.51
CA GLU A 119 -5.98 -21.47 -18.26
C GLU A 119 -6.75 -22.79 -18.43
N GLU A 120 -7.57 -22.89 -19.48
CA GLU A 120 -8.29 -24.12 -19.83
C GLU A 120 -7.33 -25.30 -20.09
N LYS A 121 -6.23 -25.07 -20.81
CA LYS A 121 -5.23 -26.12 -21.06
C LYS A 121 -4.46 -26.53 -19.81
N MET A 122 -4.18 -25.60 -18.92
CA MET A 122 -3.52 -25.89 -17.65
C MET A 122 -4.45 -26.66 -16.70
N LYS A 123 -5.73 -26.30 -16.64
CA LYS A 123 -6.76 -27.06 -15.90
C LYS A 123 -6.84 -28.49 -16.43
N ALA A 124 -7.02 -28.66 -17.75
CA ALA A 124 -7.08 -29.97 -18.38
C ALA A 124 -5.83 -30.84 -18.13
N ALA A 125 -4.63 -30.24 -18.11
CA ALA A 125 -3.39 -30.94 -17.84
C ALA A 125 -3.17 -31.29 -16.35
N THR A 126 -3.89 -30.64 -15.44
CA THR A 126 -3.80 -30.88 -13.98
C THR A 126 -4.80 -31.94 -13.53
N GLU A 127 -5.86 -32.18 -14.30
CA GLU A 127 -6.88 -33.20 -14.06
C GLU A 127 -6.55 -34.58 -14.70
N MET A 128 -5.36 -34.72 -15.32
CA MET A 128 -4.83 -35.98 -15.86
C MET A 128 -3.81 -36.62 -14.92
#